data_AF-A0A5D2ZSH0-F1
#
_entry.id   AF-A0A5D2ZSH0-F1
#
_cell.length_a   1.000
_cell.length_b   1.000
_cell.length_c   1.000
_cell.angle_alpha   90.00
_cell.angle_beta   90.00
_cell.angle_gamma   90.00
#
_symmetry.space_group_name_H-M   'P 1'
#
loop_
_entity.id
_entity.type
_entity.pdbx_description
1 polymer ?
#
loop_
_entity_poly.entity_id
_entity_poly.type
_entity_poly.pdbx_seq_one_letter_code
_entity_poly.pdbx_strand_id
1 'polypeptide(L)'
;MASEIQMKNIQLRQNYQNFWQTDLMNTMELDPLYCCFACWGGPCASYLLRRRALYNDMKRYKCCAGYMPCSGKCKENKCPEFCLCTEVFCCFGNSVASTRFLLQDELNIQTTKCDNCIIAFMLCLQHVACIFSFVAMIIGNDEIREAAHILNCLADIAYCSVCPCMQVLSASKL
;
A
#
# COMPACT_ATOMS: atom_id res chain seq x y z
N MET A 1 19.76 -7.25 7.94
CA MET A 1 19.09 -8.47 7.46
C MET A 1 17.74 -8.21 6.80
N ALA A 2 16.69 -7.72 7.49
CA ALA A 2 15.41 -7.41 6.83
C ALA A 2 15.56 -6.30 5.76
N SER A 3 16.31 -5.23 6.04
CA SER A 3 16.60 -4.14 5.10
C SER A 3 17.37 -4.58 3.85
N GLU A 4 18.32 -5.52 3.98
CA GLU A 4 19.13 -6.02 2.87
C GLU A 4 18.31 -6.89 1.90
N ILE A 5 17.38 -7.69 2.43
CA ILE A 5 16.45 -8.49 1.62
C ILE A 5 15.50 -7.57 0.84
N GLN A 6 14.97 -6.53 1.49
CA GLN A 6 14.14 -5.54 0.79
C GLN A 6 14.93 -4.84 -0.32
N MET A 7 16.19 -4.48 -0.08
CA MET A 7 17.04 -3.80 -1.05
C MET A 7 17.37 -4.70 -2.26
N LYS A 8 17.61 -6.00 -2.04
CA LYS A 8 17.75 -6.99 -3.12
C LYS A 8 16.48 -7.14 -3.93
N ASN A 9 15.31 -7.19 -3.28
CA ASN A 9 14.02 -7.29 -3.98
C ASN A 9 13.76 -6.03 -4.83
N ILE A 10 14.14 -4.84 -4.34
CA ILE A 10 14.04 -3.60 -5.12
C ILE A 10 14.96 -3.65 -6.35
N GLN A 11 16.18 -4.14 -6.21
CA GLN A 11 17.12 -4.31 -7.34
C GLN A 11 16.62 -5.35 -8.36
N LEU A 12 16.03 -6.45 -7.90
CA LEU A 12 15.42 -7.46 -8.78
C LEU A 12 14.27 -6.85 -9.60
N ARG A 13 13.43 -6.02 -8.96
CA ARG A 13 12.31 -5.34 -9.63
C ARG A 13 12.74 -4.35 -10.71
N GLN A 14 13.96 -3.84 -10.66
CA GLN A 14 14.50 -2.98 -11.73
C GLN A 14 14.88 -3.77 -12.99
N ASN A 15 15.16 -5.07 -12.86
CA ASN A 15 15.63 -5.93 -13.94
C ASN A 15 14.53 -6.80 -14.58
N TYR A 16 13.27 -6.61 -14.18
CA TYR A 16 12.14 -7.33 -14.75
C TYR A 16 11.92 -7.01 -16.24
N GLN A 17 11.25 -7.86 -17.01
CA GLN A 17 11.09 -7.62 -18.46
C GLN A 17 9.76 -6.96 -18.83
N ASN A 18 8.73 -7.12 -18.00
CA ASN A 18 7.40 -6.62 -18.31
C ASN A 18 7.20 -5.19 -17.78
N PHE A 19 6.40 -4.41 -18.50
CA PHE A 19 5.97 -3.07 -18.12
C PHE A 19 4.46 -3.05 -17.84
N TRP A 20 4.02 -2.04 -17.10
CA TRP A 20 2.59 -1.73 -17.02
C TRP A 20 2.09 -1.31 -18.40
N GLN A 21 0.98 -1.89 -18.85
CA GLN A 21 0.41 -1.58 -20.18
C GLN A 21 -0.13 -0.15 -20.27
N THR A 22 -0.47 0.45 -19.14
CA THR A 22 -1.12 1.75 -19.03
C THR A 22 -0.48 2.53 -17.90
N ASP A 23 -0.23 3.81 -18.12
CA ASP A 23 0.26 4.71 -17.08
C ASP A 23 -0.78 4.92 -15.99
N LEU A 24 -0.31 5.21 -14.78
CA LEU A 24 -1.15 5.41 -13.60
C LEU A 24 -2.17 6.55 -13.79
N MET A 25 -1.83 7.55 -14.61
CA MET A 25 -2.74 8.65 -14.95
C MET A 25 -3.86 8.21 -15.90
N ASN A 26 -3.54 7.36 -16.88
CA ASN A 26 -4.50 6.90 -17.87
C ASN A 26 -5.38 5.75 -17.37
N THR A 27 -4.99 5.10 -16.27
CA THR A 27 -5.82 4.04 -15.66
C THR A 27 -7.17 4.51 -15.11
N MET A 28 -7.34 5.80 -14.84
CA MET A 28 -8.64 6.35 -14.41
C MET A 28 -9.69 6.33 -15.53
N GLU A 29 -9.26 6.36 -16.79
CA GLU A 29 -10.15 6.36 -17.95
C GLU A 29 -10.64 4.95 -18.32
N LEU A 30 -9.89 3.91 -17.95
CA LEU A 30 -10.22 2.52 -18.25
C LEU A 30 -11.41 2.01 -17.43
N ASP A 31 -11.42 2.28 -16.12
CA ASP A 31 -12.47 1.80 -15.21
C ASP A 31 -12.89 2.88 -14.20
N PRO A 32 -13.61 3.93 -14.64
CA PRO A 32 -14.02 5.04 -13.77
C PRO A 32 -14.94 4.57 -12.64
N LEU A 33 -15.76 3.54 -12.87
CA LEU A 33 -16.67 3.00 -11.87
C LEU A 33 -15.92 2.31 -10.73
N TYR A 34 -14.86 1.55 -11.05
CA TYR A 34 -14.00 0.92 -10.06
C TYR A 34 -13.15 1.96 -9.33
N CYS A 35 -12.75 3.03 -10.01
CA CYS A 35 -12.06 4.17 -9.40
C CYS A 35 -12.95 4.88 -8.36
N CYS A 36 -14.23 5.15 -8.67
CA CYS A 36 -15.19 5.69 -7.71
C CYS A 36 -15.41 4.74 -6.52
N PHE A 37 -15.52 3.43 -6.78
CA PHE A 37 -15.64 2.42 -5.73
C PHE A 37 -14.41 2.38 -4.83
N ALA A 38 -13.20 2.46 -5.39
CA ALA A 38 -11.96 2.51 -4.63
C ALA A 38 -11.77 3.84 -3.87
N CYS A 39 -12.31 4.95 -4.39
CA CYS A 39 -12.26 6.24 -3.72
C CYS A 39 -13.16 6.30 -2.47
N TRP A 40 -14.37 5.73 -2.51
CA TRP A 40 -15.30 5.71 -1.36
C TRP A 40 -15.18 4.47 -0.48
N GLY A 41 -14.77 3.35 -1.06
CA GLY A 41 -14.64 2.05 -0.42
C GLY A 41 -13.21 1.53 -0.48
N GLY A 42 -12.20 2.40 -0.32
CA GLY A 42 -10.78 2.05 -0.41
C GLY A 42 -10.40 0.78 0.35
N PRO A 43 -10.79 0.62 1.63
CA PRO A 43 -10.58 -0.61 2.37
C PRO A 43 -11.22 -1.84 1.67
N CYS A 44 -12.48 -1.74 1.26
CA CYS A 44 -13.17 -2.84 0.59
C CYS A 44 -12.51 -3.21 -0.76
N ALA A 45 -12.09 -2.21 -1.54
CA ALA A 45 -11.37 -2.42 -2.80
C ALA A 45 -10.01 -3.09 -2.58
N SER A 46 -9.25 -2.68 -1.56
CA SER A 46 -7.97 -3.30 -1.20
C SER A 46 -8.14 -4.75 -0.77
N TYR A 47 -9.16 -5.03 0.05
CA TYR A 47 -9.48 -6.38 0.50
C TYR A 47 -9.80 -7.31 -0.68
N LEU A 48 -10.68 -6.87 -1.58
CA LEU A 48 -11.05 -7.65 -2.77
C LEU A 48 -9.86 -7.86 -3.71
N LEU A 49 -9.07 -6.82 -3.95
CA LEU A 49 -7.88 -6.90 -4.78
C LEU A 49 -6.87 -7.89 -4.21
N ARG A 50 -6.62 -7.84 -2.90
CA ARG A 50 -5.71 -8.76 -2.21
C ARG A 50 -6.19 -10.20 -2.32
N ARG A 51 -7.49 -10.45 -2.15
CA ARG A 51 -8.08 -11.79 -2.30
C ARG A 51 -7.90 -12.33 -3.73
N ARG A 52 -8.10 -11.47 -4.74
CA ARG A 52 -7.86 -11.84 -6.15
C ARG A 52 -6.39 -12.12 -6.42
N ALA A 53 -5.48 -11.29 -5.90
CA ALA A 53 -4.03 -11.51 -6.02
C ALA A 53 -3.54 -12.82 -5.39
N LEU A 54 -4.27 -13.34 -4.39
CA LEU A 54 -4.02 -14.64 -3.77
C LEU A 54 -4.77 -15.80 -4.45
N TYR A 55 -5.37 -15.59 -5.62
CA TYR A 55 -6.20 -16.57 -6.33
C TYR A 55 -7.35 -17.12 -5.47
N ASN A 56 -7.88 -16.31 -4.55
CA ASN A 56 -8.86 -16.70 -3.52
C ASN A 56 -8.38 -17.78 -2.53
N ASP A 57 -7.11 -18.19 -2.55
CA ASP A 57 -6.57 -19.14 -1.57
C ASP A 57 -5.98 -18.40 -0.35
N MET A 58 -6.76 -18.33 0.72
CA MET A 58 -6.36 -17.65 1.97
C MET A 58 -5.22 -18.37 2.70
N LYS A 59 -4.84 -19.60 2.32
CA LYS A 59 -3.68 -20.28 2.93
C LYS A 59 -2.35 -19.65 2.54
N ARG A 60 -2.31 -18.95 1.40
CA ARG A 60 -1.12 -18.23 0.91
C ARG A 60 -0.99 -16.83 1.53
N TYR A 61 -1.98 -16.41 2.32
CA TYR A 61 -1.97 -15.09 2.95
C TYR A 61 -0.82 -14.94 3.95
N LYS A 62 -0.09 -13.84 3.80
CA LYS A 62 0.84 -13.29 4.80
C LYS A 62 0.57 -11.80 4.97
N CYS A 63 0.55 -11.33 6.20
CA CYS A 63 0.33 -9.94 6.57
C CYS A 63 1.37 -9.04 5.88
N CYS A 64 0.89 -7.98 5.21
CA CYS A 64 1.67 -7.05 4.41
C CYS A 64 2.60 -7.75 3.40
N ALA A 65 2.15 -8.89 2.86
CA ALA A 65 2.90 -9.78 1.96
C ALA A 65 4.27 -10.27 2.50
N GLY A 66 4.52 -10.16 3.80
CA GLY A 66 5.82 -10.50 4.38
C GLY A 66 6.89 -9.41 4.25
N TYR A 67 6.57 -8.22 3.72
CA TYR A 67 7.54 -7.12 3.62
C TYR A 67 7.70 -6.31 4.91
N MET A 68 6.75 -6.43 5.85
CA MET A 68 6.72 -5.66 7.09
C MET A 68 7.04 -6.56 8.32
N PRO A 69 7.76 -6.07 9.34
CA PRO A 69 8.11 -6.84 10.55
C PRO A 69 6.94 -7.31 11.42
N CYS A 70 5.71 -6.87 11.13
CA CYS A 70 4.49 -7.43 11.73
C CYS A 70 4.15 -8.83 11.18
N SER A 71 4.72 -9.22 10.03
CA SER A 71 4.46 -10.51 9.40
C SER A 71 4.97 -11.69 10.24
N GLY A 72 4.12 -12.70 10.41
CA GLY A 72 4.36 -13.91 11.20
C GLY A 72 4.04 -13.79 12.69
N LYS A 73 3.83 -12.56 13.21
CA LYS A 73 3.53 -12.34 14.65
C LYS A 73 2.03 -12.28 14.95
N CYS A 74 1.20 -12.02 13.95
CA CYS A 74 -0.25 -11.83 14.11
C CYS A 74 -1.09 -13.13 14.05
N LYS A 75 -0.50 -14.32 14.19
CA LYS A 75 -1.20 -15.64 14.08
C LYS A 75 -2.08 -15.76 12.81
N GLU A 76 -1.53 -15.27 11.72
CA GLU A 76 -2.16 -15.11 10.40
C GLU A 76 -2.71 -16.43 9.84
N ASN A 77 -2.06 -17.55 10.16
CA ASN A 77 -2.44 -18.90 9.75
C ASN A 77 -3.75 -19.40 10.39
N LYS A 78 -4.18 -18.85 11.53
CA LYS A 78 -5.41 -19.29 12.21
C LYS A 78 -6.65 -18.56 11.69
N CYS A 79 -6.55 -17.25 11.42
CA CYS A 79 -7.64 -16.40 10.92
C CYS A 79 -7.12 -15.38 9.90
N PRO A 80 -6.88 -15.78 8.63
CA PRO A 80 -6.30 -14.90 7.61
C PRO A 80 -7.25 -13.76 7.22
N GLU A 81 -8.56 -13.99 7.15
CA GLU A 81 -9.54 -12.97 6.76
C GLU A 81 -9.64 -11.83 7.78
N PHE A 82 -9.60 -12.14 9.07
CA PHE A 82 -9.60 -11.13 10.13
C PHE A 82 -8.30 -10.32 10.11
N CYS A 83 -7.16 -10.98 9.92
CA CYS A 83 -5.88 -10.30 9.80
C CYS A 83 -5.84 -9.38 8.57
N LEU A 84 -6.40 -9.83 7.43
CA LEU A 84 -6.49 -9.03 6.21
C LEU A 84 -7.43 -7.84 6.40
N CYS A 85 -8.56 -8.02 7.08
CA CYS A 85 -9.46 -6.92 7.44
C CYS A 85 -8.70 -5.88 8.27
N THR A 86 -8.05 -6.29 9.35
CA THR A 86 -7.24 -5.39 10.20
C THR A 86 -6.09 -4.72 9.45
N GLU A 87 -5.42 -5.42 8.54
CA GLU A 87 -4.37 -4.83 7.71
C GLU A 87 -4.91 -3.69 6.85
N VAL A 88 -6.06 -3.90 6.23
CA VAL A 88 -6.66 -2.96 5.30
C VAL A 88 -7.30 -1.76 6.02
N PHE A 89 -7.78 -1.94 7.25
CA PHE A 89 -8.32 -0.85 8.08
C PHE A 89 -7.24 -0.07 8.84
N CYS A 90 -6.25 -0.74 9.43
CA CYS A 90 -5.25 -0.10 10.28
C CYS A 90 -3.96 0.28 9.54
N CYS A 91 -3.68 -0.37 8.42
CA CYS A 91 -2.42 -0.26 7.67
C CYS A 91 -2.68 -0.12 6.16
N PHE A 92 -3.70 0.67 5.77
CA PHE A 92 -4.17 0.78 4.39
C PHE A 92 -3.04 1.01 3.37
N GLY A 93 -2.19 2.01 3.59
CA GLY A 93 -1.07 2.32 2.68
C GLY A 93 -0.09 1.16 2.51
N ASN A 94 0.21 0.44 3.59
CA ASN A 94 1.07 -0.75 3.55
C ASN A 94 0.39 -1.92 2.84
N SER A 95 -0.94 -2.05 2.98
CA SER A 95 -1.71 -3.08 2.29
C SER A 95 -1.74 -2.87 0.78
N VAL A 96 -1.97 -1.62 0.33
CA VAL A 96 -1.96 -1.27 -1.10
C VAL A 96 -0.55 -1.46 -1.69
N ALA A 97 0.48 -0.94 -1.02
CA ALA A 97 1.87 -1.08 -1.49
C ALA A 97 2.31 -2.55 -1.54
N SER A 98 2.02 -3.35 -0.50
CA SER A 98 2.39 -4.76 -0.45
C SER A 98 1.62 -5.62 -1.46
N THR A 99 0.41 -5.23 -1.83
CA THR A 99 -0.37 -5.87 -2.91
C THR A 99 0.22 -5.57 -4.27
N ARG A 100 0.61 -4.32 -4.50
CA ARG A 100 1.34 -3.95 -5.72
C ARG A 100 2.65 -4.72 -5.85
N PHE A 101 3.46 -4.77 -4.79
CA PHE A 101 4.72 -5.50 -4.82
C PHE A 101 4.54 -7.00 -5.05
N LEU A 102 3.51 -7.61 -4.44
CA LEU A 102 3.18 -9.01 -4.69
C LEU A 102 2.88 -9.26 -6.17
N LEU A 103 2.05 -8.42 -6.80
CA LEU A 103 1.71 -8.54 -8.21
C LEU A 103 2.92 -8.29 -9.13
N GLN A 104 3.78 -7.32 -8.79
CA GLN A 104 5.00 -7.05 -9.53
C GLN A 104 5.96 -8.23 -9.49
N ASP A 105 6.10 -8.89 -8.34
CA ASP A 105 6.96 -10.06 -8.18
C ASP A 105 6.39 -11.28 -8.92
N GLU A 106 5.06 -11.49 -8.91
CA GLU A 106 4.41 -12.60 -9.63
C GLU A 106 4.42 -12.41 -11.16
N LEU A 107 4.18 -11.19 -11.63
CA LEU A 107 4.09 -10.88 -13.06
C LEU A 107 5.43 -10.42 -13.67
N ASN A 108 6.50 -10.37 -12.87
CA ASN A 108 7.80 -9.82 -13.24
C ASN A 108 7.66 -8.45 -13.95
N ILE A 109 7.00 -7.50 -13.29
CA ILE A 109 6.75 -6.14 -13.81
C ILE A 109 7.69 -5.13 -13.16
N GLN A 110 8.38 -4.35 -13.97
CA GLN A 110 9.31 -3.33 -13.49
C GLN A 110 8.63 -2.23 -12.66
N THR A 111 9.36 -1.71 -11.66
CA THR A 111 8.95 -0.51 -10.94
C THR A 111 9.22 0.73 -11.78
N THR A 112 8.18 1.55 -12.01
CA THR A 112 8.35 2.81 -12.72
C THR A 112 8.96 3.88 -11.82
N LYS A 113 9.59 4.90 -12.41
CA LYS A 113 10.09 6.06 -11.63
C LYS A 113 8.95 6.76 -10.88
N CYS A 114 7.78 6.85 -11.50
CA CYS A 114 6.58 7.42 -10.88
C CYS A 114 6.18 6.65 -9.61
N ASP A 115 6.18 5.32 -9.67
CA ASP A 115 5.88 4.47 -8.50
C ASP A 115 6.87 4.69 -7.35
N ASN A 116 8.16 4.79 -7.65
CA ASN A 116 9.18 5.04 -6.63
C ASN A 116 8.97 6.41 -5.97
N CYS A 117 8.66 7.45 -6.76
CA CYS A 117 8.36 8.78 -6.22
C CYS A 117 7.11 8.77 -5.35
N ILE A 118 6.04 8.11 -5.79
CA ILE A 118 4.79 8.02 -5.03
C ILE A 118 4.98 7.26 -3.72
N ILE A 119 5.61 6.09 -3.76
CA ILE A 119 5.83 5.26 -2.58
C ILE A 119 6.75 5.99 -1.59
N ALA A 120 7.81 6.64 -2.09
CA ALA A 120 8.67 7.47 -1.25
C ALA A 120 7.90 8.63 -0.61
N PHE A 121 7.05 9.31 -1.38
CA PHE A 121 6.23 10.41 -0.88
C PHE A 121 5.25 9.96 0.22
N MET A 122 4.53 8.85 0.00
CA MET A 122 3.62 8.26 0.98
C MET A 122 4.35 7.84 2.27
N LEU A 123 5.50 7.16 2.14
CA LEU A 123 6.28 6.74 3.30
C LEU A 123 6.85 7.94 4.07
N CYS A 124 7.32 8.98 3.37
CA CYS A 124 7.81 10.21 3.98
C CYS A 124 6.68 10.91 4.76
N LEU A 125 5.50 11.09 4.16
CA LEU A 125 4.36 11.71 4.83
C LEU A 125 3.96 10.93 6.08
N GLN A 126 3.85 9.61 5.99
CA GLN A 126 3.48 8.76 7.13
C GLN A 126 4.54 8.81 8.26
N HIS A 127 5.83 8.77 7.92
CA HIS A 127 6.90 8.85 8.92
C HIS A 127 6.94 10.22 9.59
N VAL A 128 6.81 11.29 8.81
CA VAL A 128 6.79 12.66 9.34
C VAL A 128 5.57 12.84 10.24
N ALA A 129 4.38 12.38 9.83
CA ALA A 129 3.19 12.43 10.68
C ALA A 129 3.37 11.66 12.01
N CYS A 130 3.93 10.44 11.97
CA CYS A 130 4.23 9.67 13.18
C CYS A 130 5.24 10.37 14.10
N ILE A 131 6.31 10.95 13.55
CA ILE A 131 7.31 11.69 14.34
C ILE A 131 6.67 12.89 15.01
N PHE A 132 5.87 13.68 14.28
CA PHE A 132 5.18 14.85 14.83
C PHE A 132 4.17 14.46 15.90
N SER A 133 3.42 13.37 15.74
CA SER A 133 2.52 12.85 16.78
C SER A 133 3.28 12.40 18.03
N PHE A 134 4.43 11.76 17.88
CA PHE A 134 5.25 11.33 19.01
C PHE A 134 5.88 12.53 19.76
N VAL A 135 6.40 13.51 19.01
CA VAL A 135 6.95 14.75 19.58
C VAL A 135 5.87 15.57 20.28
N ALA A 136 4.65 15.65 19.72
CA ALA A 136 3.52 16.31 20.35
C ALA A 136 3.14 15.66 21.69
N MET A 137 3.21 14.33 21.79
CA MET A 137 2.95 13.62 23.07
C MET A 137 4.03 13.88 24.12
N ILE A 138 5.30 14.07 23.74
CA ILE A 138 6.40 14.32 24.68
C ILE A 138 6.42 15.77 25.16
N ILE A 139 6.23 16.73 24.26
CA ILE A 139 6.37 18.17 24.55
C ILE A 139 5.05 18.75 25.09
N GLY A 140 3.90 18.13 24.80
CA GLY A 140 2.59 18.59 25.28
C GLY A 140 2.16 19.95 24.70
N ASN A 141 2.68 20.33 23.53
CA ASN A 141 2.38 21.60 22.88
C ASN A 141 1.27 21.43 21.82
N ASP A 142 0.23 22.26 21.91
CA ASP A 142 -0.95 22.21 21.03
C ASP A 142 -0.64 22.57 19.57
N GLU A 143 0.32 23.45 19.29
CA GLU A 143 0.66 23.83 17.90
C GLU A 143 1.28 22.67 17.11
N ILE A 144 2.11 21.85 17.77
CA ILE A 144 2.72 20.67 17.15
C ILE A 144 1.64 19.61 16.90
N ARG A 145 0.62 19.54 17.76
CA ARG A 145 -0.52 18.65 17.58
C ARG A 145 -1.38 19.06 16.39
N GLU A 146 -1.66 20.36 16.22
CA GLU A 146 -2.35 20.85 15.01
C GLU A 146 -1.53 20.59 13.74
N ALA A 147 -0.21 20.85 13.76
CA ALA A 147 0.66 20.53 12.64
C ALA A 147 0.63 19.02 12.29
N ALA A 148 0.62 18.14 13.30
CA ALA A 148 0.49 16.70 13.09
C ALA A 148 -0.87 16.32 12.49
N HIS A 149 -1.96 17.00 12.87
CA HIS A 149 -3.28 16.78 12.28
C HIS A 149 -3.35 17.23 10.81
N ILE A 150 -2.78 18.38 10.48
CA ILE A 150 -2.70 18.87 9.08
C ILE A 150 -1.88 17.90 8.23
N LEU A 151 -0.75 17.40 8.75
CA LEU A 151 0.08 16.43 8.05
C LEU A 151 -0.64 15.09 7.84
N ASN A 152 -1.38 14.59 8.83
CA ASN A 152 -2.22 13.40 8.65
C ASN A 152 -3.32 13.65 7.60
N CYS A 153 -3.95 14.82 7.60
CA CYS A 153 -4.97 15.16 6.61
C CYS A 153 -4.37 15.24 5.18
N LEU A 154 -3.18 15.81 5.03
CA LEU A 154 -2.45 15.81 3.75
C LEU A 154 -2.07 14.40 3.30
N ALA A 155 -1.65 13.56 4.24
CA ALA A 155 -1.38 12.14 3.97
C ALA A 155 -2.65 11.44 3.50
N ASP A 156 -3.78 11.62 4.19
CA ASP A 156 -5.07 11.03 3.81
C ASP A 156 -5.53 11.51 2.43
N ILE A 157 -5.36 12.79 2.09
CA ILE A 157 -5.67 13.31 0.74
C ILE A 157 -4.77 12.67 -0.32
N ALA A 158 -3.47 12.53 -0.04
CA ALA A 158 -2.54 11.86 -0.94
C ALA A 158 -2.88 10.36 -1.11
N TYR A 159 -3.27 9.68 -0.03
CA TYR A 159 -3.73 8.30 -0.07
C TYR A 159 -5.04 8.16 -0.85
N CYS A 160 -6.03 9.02 -0.60
CA CYS A 160 -7.32 9.01 -1.30
C CYS A 160 -7.22 9.32 -2.79
N SER A 161 -6.20 10.05 -3.24
CA SER A 161 -6.00 10.35 -4.67
C SER A 161 -5.20 9.26 -5.39
N VAL A 162 -4.17 8.70 -4.74
CA VAL A 162 -3.22 7.83 -5.43
C VAL A 162 -3.51 6.33 -5.23
N CYS A 163 -4.04 5.92 -4.07
CA CYS A 163 -4.38 4.52 -3.84
C CYS A 163 -5.47 3.97 -4.78
N PRO A 164 -6.56 4.70 -5.08
CA PRO A 164 -7.54 4.23 -6.05
C PRO A 164 -6.92 3.97 -7.43
N CYS A 165 -6.07 4.88 -7.91
CA CYS A 165 -5.37 4.72 -9.18
C CYS A 165 -4.48 3.48 -9.19
N MET A 166 -3.73 3.23 -8.10
CA MET A 166 -2.91 2.02 -7.98
C MET A 166 -3.74 0.74 -7.90
N GLN A 167 -4.89 0.79 -7.23
CA GLN A 167 -5.79 -0.35 -7.09
C GLN A 167 -6.49 -0.69 -8.41
N VAL A 168 -6.92 0.32 -9.17
CA VAL A 168 -7.52 0.14 -10.51
C VAL A 168 -6.49 -0.47 -11.46
N LEU A 169 -5.26 0.08 -11.50
CA LEU A 169 -4.17 -0.47 -12.32
C LEU A 169 -3.84 -1.92 -11.97
N SER A 170 -3.88 -2.27 -10.68
CA SER A 170 -3.65 -3.64 -10.23
C SER A 170 -4.82 -4.56 -10.57
N ALA A 171 -6.05 -4.05 -10.51
CA ALA A 171 -7.27 -4.79 -10.82
C ALA A 171 -7.41 -5.09 -12.31
N SER A 172 -6.97 -4.20 -13.20
CA SER A 172 -7.03 -4.43 -14.65
C SER A 172 -6.08 -5.54 -15.14
N LYS A 173 -5.18 -6.01 -14.28
CA LYS A 173 -4.20 -7.07 -14.58
C LYS A 173 -4.59 -8.45 -14.04
N LEU A 174 -5.60 -8.53 -13.17
CA LEU A 174 -6.11 -9.74 -12.51
C LEU A 174 -7.40 -10.22 -13.16
#